data_AF-L1PEL6-F1
#
_entry.id   AF-L1PEL6-F1
#
_cell.length_a   1.000
_cell.length_b   1.000
_cell.length_c   1.000
_cell.angle_alpha   90.00
_cell.angle_beta   90.00
_cell.angle_gamma   90.00
#
_symmetry.space_group_name_H-M   'P 1'
#
loop_
_entity.id
_entity.type
_entity.pdbx_description
1 polymer ?
#
loop_
_entity_poly.entity_id
_entity_poly.type
_entity_poly.pdbx_seq_one_letter_code
_entity_poly.pdbx_strand_id
1 'polypeptide(L)'
;MPRMLEVSAEEVKKAGYQYNSSVNPTFLPGRYNKLHVPKRFFNENGLWQIPTAVSWFRISLFWLSFHNFPLWIYKSLMNRCVTSTGYATLYFHPWEFTNLHQKEFNFPAYVMRNSGEQMIARFDQLLQYIDKKGWKTSLYKQLTIEN
;
A
#
# COMPACT_ATOMS: atom_id res chain seq x y z
N MET A 1 -7.95 14.70 1.71
CA MET A 1 -8.02 13.42 0.96
C MET A 1 -8.89 12.44 1.73
N PRO A 2 -9.74 11.65 1.04
CA PRO A 2 -10.44 10.54 1.68
C PRO A 2 -9.38 9.62 2.28
N ARG A 3 -9.45 9.46 3.60
CA ARG A 3 -8.59 8.52 4.31
C ARG A 3 -9.14 7.12 4.03
N MET A 4 -8.35 6.08 4.30
CA MET A 4 -8.90 4.72 4.37
C MET A 4 -9.83 4.62 5.59
N LEU A 5 -11.02 5.21 5.43
CA LEU A 5 -12.11 5.14 6.36
C LEU A 5 -12.63 3.72 6.37
N GLU A 6 -13.02 3.25 7.54
CA GLU A 6 -13.66 1.95 7.63
C GLU A 6 -15.03 2.03 6.99
N VAL A 7 -15.27 1.07 6.10
CA VAL A 7 -16.56 0.86 5.43
C VAL A 7 -17.08 -0.48 5.91
N SER A 8 -18.38 -0.58 6.15
CA SER A 8 -19.02 -1.84 6.53
C SER A 8 -18.77 -2.92 5.47
N ALA A 9 -18.16 -4.03 5.87
CA ALA A 9 -17.97 -5.19 5.01
C ALA A 9 -19.31 -5.72 4.48
N GLU A 10 -20.36 -5.65 5.31
CA GLU A 10 -21.70 -6.06 4.92
C GLU A 10 -22.25 -5.20 3.78
N GLU A 11 -22.10 -3.87 3.86
CA GLU A 11 -22.58 -2.95 2.83
C GLU A 11 -21.77 -3.08 1.53
N VAL A 12 -20.45 -3.27 1.63
CA VAL A 12 -19.60 -3.56 0.46
C VAL A 12 -20.04 -4.85 -0.23
N LYS A 13 -20.35 -5.89 0.55
CA LYS A 13 -20.87 -7.15 0.01
C LYS A 13 -22.26 -6.99 -0.61
N LYS A 14 -23.18 -6.29 0.05
CA LYS A 14 -24.53 -5.99 -0.47
C LYS A 14 -24.49 -5.23 -1.79
N ALA A 15 -23.48 -4.36 -1.98
CA ALA A 15 -23.24 -3.66 -3.23
C ALA A 15 -22.69 -4.56 -4.37
N GLY A 16 -22.42 -5.84 -4.10
CA GLY A 16 -22.00 -6.83 -5.10
C GLY A 16 -20.48 -6.97 -5.26
N TYR A 17 -19.67 -6.35 -4.39
CA TYR A 17 -18.22 -6.52 -4.42
C TYR A 17 -17.80 -7.86 -3.81
N GLN A 18 -16.75 -8.45 -4.39
CA GLN A 18 -16.17 -9.72 -3.91
C GLN A 18 -15.02 -9.50 -2.92
N TYR A 19 -14.46 -8.28 -2.88
CA TYR A 19 -13.36 -7.94 -2.00
C TYR A 19 -13.38 -6.47 -1.58
N ASN A 20 -12.65 -6.17 -0.52
CA ASN A 20 -12.33 -4.83 -0.04
C ASN A 20 -10.81 -4.71 0.19
N SER A 21 -10.19 -3.72 -0.44
CA SER A 21 -8.76 -3.42 -0.30
C SER A 21 -8.48 -2.15 0.51
N SER A 22 -9.48 -1.65 1.25
CA SER A 22 -9.35 -0.45 2.11
C SER A 22 -8.79 -0.76 3.50
N VAL A 23 -8.33 -2.00 3.73
CA VAL A 23 -7.81 -2.43 5.03
C VAL A 23 -6.33 -2.04 5.13
N ASN A 24 -6.00 -1.16 6.07
CA ASN A 24 -4.61 -0.80 6.37
C ASN A 24 -4.24 -1.22 7.79
N PRO A 25 -3.59 -2.38 7.98
CA PRO A 25 -3.36 -2.96 9.29
C PRO A 25 -2.10 -2.34 9.94
N THR A 26 -2.05 -1.00 9.96
CA THR A 26 -0.92 -0.19 10.40
C THR A 26 -1.05 0.21 11.87
N PHE A 27 0.11 0.50 12.48
CA PHE A 27 0.20 1.16 13.76
C PHE A 27 0.89 2.52 13.56
N LEU A 28 0.16 3.58 13.87
CA LEU A 28 0.64 4.96 13.86
C LEU A 28 0.24 5.60 15.19
N PRO A 29 1.19 5.76 16.13
CA PRO A 29 0.91 6.33 17.45
C PRO A 29 0.11 7.64 17.34
N GLY A 30 -0.95 7.76 18.15
CA GLY A 30 -1.85 8.92 18.15
C GLY A 30 -2.79 9.05 16.95
N ARG A 31 -2.79 8.09 16.00
CA ARG A 31 -3.68 8.14 14.82
C ARG A 31 -4.37 6.81 14.50
N TYR A 32 -3.62 5.72 14.37
CA TYR A 32 -4.17 4.42 13.96
C TYR A 32 -3.61 3.30 14.83
N ASN A 33 -4.48 2.43 15.33
CA ASN A 33 -4.09 1.20 16.01
C ASN A 33 -4.85 0.00 15.43
N LYS A 34 -4.28 -0.61 14.38
CA LYS A 34 -4.83 -1.79 13.71
C LYS A 34 -3.94 -3.03 13.94
N LEU A 35 -3.35 -3.14 15.14
CA LEU A 35 -2.52 -4.29 15.52
C LEU A 35 -3.29 -5.61 15.55
N HIS A 36 -4.60 -5.55 15.83
CA HIS A 36 -5.51 -6.70 15.84
C HIS A 36 -5.90 -7.18 14.43
N VAL A 37 -5.70 -6.36 13.39
CA VAL A 37 -6.09 -6.70 12.02
C VAL A 37 -5.03 -7.60 11.38
N PRO A 38 -5.41 -8.70 10.71
CA PRO A 38 -4.48 -9.55 9.98
C PRO A 38 -3.66 -8.77 8.93
N LYS A 39 -2.41 -9.18 8.72
CA LYS A 39 -1.57 -8.65 7.62
C LYS A 39 -1.81 -9.37 6.30
N ARG A 40 -2.21 -10.64 6.36
CA ARG A 40 -2.55 -11.48 5.21
C ARG A 40 -4.04 -11.33 4.92
N PHE A 41 -4.43 -11.48 3.66
CA PHE A 41 -5.83 -11.49 3.24
C PHE A 41 -6.63 -12.53 4.03
N PHE A 42 -7.89 -12.21 4.29
CA PHE A 42 -8.79 -13.03 5.09
C PHE A 42 -10.22 -12.85 4.61
N ASN A 43 -11.08 -13.84 4.87
CA ASN A 43 -12.48 -13.76 4.51
C ASN A 43 -13.29 -13.28 5.71
N GLU A 44 -14.11 -12.25 5.50
CA GLU A 44 -15.04 -11.72 6.49
C GLU A 44 -16.46 -11.83 5.93
N ASN A 45 -17.22 -12.80 6.44
CA ASN A 45 -18.62 -13.04 6.03
C ASN A 45 -18.82 -13.17 4.52
N GLY A 46 -17.89 -13.80 3.81
CA GLY A 46 -17.94 -13.98 2.35
C GLY A 46 -17.41 -12.81 1.54
N LEU A 47 -16.82 -11.78 2.17
CA LEU A 47 -16.09 -10.71 1.51
C LEU A 47 -14.58 -10.88 1.77
N TRP A 48 -13.77 -10.90 0.71
CA TRP A 48 -12.31 -10.95 0.87
C TRP A 48 -11.75 -9.60 1.31
N GLN A 49 -11.16 -9.55 2.49
CA GLN A 49 -10.39 -8.39 2.96
C GLN A 49 -8.95 -8.54 2.46
N ILE A 50 -8.44 -7.57 1.71
CA ILE A 50 -7.08 -7.55 1.17
C ILE A 50 -6.29 -6.40 1.81
N PRO A 51 -5.55 -6.67 2.89
CA PRO A 51 -4.77 -5.65 3.57
C PRO A 51 -3.64 -5.07 2.70
N THR A 52 -3.43 -3.76 2.81
CA THR A 52 -2.23 -3.11 2.28
C THR A 52 -0.98 -3.55 3.02
N ALA A 53 0.15 -3.61 2.32
CA ALA A 53 1.40 -4.10 2.88
C ALA A 53 1.87 -3.24 4.07
N VAL A 54 2.26 -3.91 5.15
CA VAL A 54 2.86 -3.31 6.33
C VAL A 54 4.09 -4.10 6.76
N SER A 55 5.05 -3.43 7.39
CA SER A 55 6.22 -4.09 7.97
C SER A 55 5.85 -4.98 9.16
N TRP A 56 6.84 -5.69 9.71
CA TRP A 56 6.66 -6.46 10.95
C TRP A 56 6.24 -5.58 12.14
N PHE A 57 6.78 -4.36 12.23
CA PHE A 57 6.38 -3.33 13.20
C PHE A 57 5.16 -2.51 12.77
N ARG A 58 4.41 -2.98 11.77
CA ARG A 58 3.15 -2.38 11.32
C ARG A 58 3.31 -0.97 10.73
N ILE A 59 4.51 -0.67 10.22
CA ILE A 59 4.78 0.53 9.42
C ILE A 59 4.18 0.30 8.04
N SER A 60 3.26 1.16 7.61
CA SER A 60 2.64 1.05 6.29
C SER A 60 3.67 1.26 5.18
N LEU A 61 3.61 0.40 4.16
CA LEU A 61 4.38 0.54 2.92
C LEU A 61 3.63 1.35 1.85
N PHE A 62 2.66 2.18 2.26
CA PHE A 62 1.95 3.11 1.39
C PHE A 62 2.82 4.27 0.86
N TRP A 63 2.22 5.08 -0.03
CA TRP A 63 2.81 6.24 -0.69
C TRP A 63 3.78 7.06 0.18
N LEU A 64 3.39 7.50 1.37
CA LEU A 64 4.23 8.38 2.17
C LEU A 64 5.55 7.73 2.62
N SER A 65 5.53 6.42 2.90
CA SER A 65 6.75 5.67 3.20
C SER A 65 7.65 5.56 1.97
N PHE A 66 7.06 5.42 0.79
CA PHE A 66 7.80 5.36 -0.47
C PHE A 66 8.44 6.71 -0.82
N HIS A 67 7.74 7.82 -0.57
CA HIS A 67 8.28 9.17 -0.70
C HIS A 67 9.50 9.41 0.20
N ASN A 68 9.47 8.94 1.45
CA ASN A 68 10.39 9.44 2.49
C ASN A 68 11.51 8.48 2.87
N PHE A 69 11.29 7.16 2.81
CA PHE A 69 12.32 6.21 3.22
C PHE A 69 13.43 6.12 2.17
N PRO A 70 14.69 5.89 2.55
CA PRO A 70 15.70 5.38 1.63
C PRO A 70 15.19 4.13 0.90
N LEU A 71 15.40 4.04 -0.42
CA LEU A 71 14.77 2.97 -1.22
C LEU A 71 15.23 1.57 -0.79
N TRP A 72 16.47 1.43 -0.33
CA TRP A 72 16.99 0.16 0.17
C TRP A 72 16.26 -0.31 1.45
N ILE A 73 15.86 0.60 2.35
CA ILE A 73 15.04 0.27 3.53
C ILE A 73 13.67 -0.21 3.06
N TYR A 74 13.04 0.56 2.16
CA TYR A 74 11.72 0.22 1.62
C TYR A 74 11.72 -1.18 0.99
N LYS A 75 12.70 -1.47 0.12
CA LYS A 75 12.89 -2.80 -0.50
C LYS A 75 13.07 -3.91 0.54
N SER A 76 13.84 -3.65 1.60
CA SER A 76 14.06 -4.60 2.69
C SER A 76 12.77 -4.91 3.48
N LEU A 77 11.97 -3.88 3.77
CA LEU A 77 10.67 -4.04 4.44
C LEU A 77 9.67 -4.77 3.55
N MET A 78 9.61 -4.42 2.26
CA MET A 78 8.75 -5.10 1.28
C MET A 78 9.11 -6.57 1.14
N ASN A 79 10.40 -6.91 1.02
CA ASN A 79 10.85 -8.30 0.96
C ASN A 79 10.38 -9.10 2.18
N ARG A 80 10.54 -8.56 3.39
CA ARG A 80 10.03 -9.22 4.61
C ARG A 80 8.51 -9.35 4.63
N CYS A 81 7.79 -8.35 4.12
CA CYS A 81 6.33 -8.43 3.97
C CYS A 81 5.94 -9.59 3.06
N VAL A 82 6.50 -9.67 1.85
CA VAL A 82 6.23 -10.74 0.89
C VAL A 82 6.60 -12.11 1.47
N THR A 83 7.77 -12.25 2.09
CA THR A 83 8.19 -13.53 2.71
C THR A 83 7.25 -13.97 3.83
N SER A 84 6.71 -13.05 4.63
CA SER A 84 5.85 -13.40 5.77
C SER A 84 4.37 -13.57 5.43
N THR A 85 3.87 -12.87 4.41
CA THR A 85 2.43 -12.86 4.07
C THR A 85 2.13 -13.56 2.74
N GLY A 86 3.14 -13.82 1.90
CA GLY A 86 3.02 -14.40 0.57
C GLY A 86 2.77 -13.38 -0.54
N TYR A 87 2.47 -12.12 -0.22
CA TYR A 87 2.20 -11.06 -1.19
C TYR A 87 2.52 -9.68 -0.60
N ALA A 88 2.45 -8.63 -1.42
CA ALA A 88 2.45 -7.26 -0.94
C ALA A 88 1.50 -6.43 -1.80
N THR A 89 0.59 -5.72 -1.14
CA THR A 89 -0.33 -4.80 -1.79
C THR A 89 0.18 -3.37 -1.61
N LEU A 90 0.43 -2.68 -2.72
CA LEU A 90 0.88 -1.30 -2.77
C LEU A 90 -0.12 -0.45 -3.56
N TYR A 91 -0.18 0.83 -3.25
CA TYR A 91 -0.99 1.81 -4.00
C TYR A 91 -0.24 3.12 -4.11
N PHE A 92 -0.41 3.77 -5.25
CA PHE A 92 0.20 5.04 -5.62
C PHE A 92 -0.86 5.92 -6.25
N HIS A 93 -0.74 7.23 -6.04
CA HIS A 93 -1.61 8.21 -6.64
C HIS A 93 -0.92 8.82 -7.87
N PRO A 94 -1.67 9.14 -8.95
CA PRO A 94 -1.10 9.77 -10.13
C PRO A 94 -0.35 11.07 -9.85
N TRP A 95 -0.79 11.86 -8.87
CA TRP A 95 -0.15 13.13 -8.53
C TRP A 95 1.27 12.96 -7.95
N GLU A 96 1.64 11.78 -7.43
CA GLU A 96 3.00 11.51 -6.92
C GLU A 96 4.04 11.63 -8.03
N PHE A 97 3.63 11.35 -9.27
CA PHE A 97 4.46 11.38 -10.48
C PHE A 97 4.44 12.75 -11.19
N THR A 98 3.83 13.76 -10.57
CA THR A 98 3.80 15.13 -11.10
C THR A 98 4.75 16.03 -10.32
N ASN A 99 5.20 17.13 -10.92
CA ASN A 99 6.03 18.11 -10.21
C ASN A 99 5.19 18.88 -9.18
N LEU A 100 5.39 18.56 -7.90
CA LEU A 100 4.66 19.16 -6.77
C LEU A 100 5.31 20.42 -6.20
N HIS A 101 6.46 20.86 -6.74
CA HIS A 101 7.21 22.01 -6.21
C HIS A 101 6.66 23.37 -6.66
N GLN A 102 5.55 23.39 -7.39
CA GLN A 102 4.86 24.63 -7.75
C GLN A 102 4.33 25.30 -6.48
N LYS A 103 4.62 26.60 -6.31
CA LYS A 103 4.36 27.36 -5.07
C LYS A 103 2.87 27.39 -4.74
N GLU A 104 2.04 27.36 -5.77
CA GLU A 104 0.57 27.40 -5.73
C GLU A 104 -0.02 26.18 -5.01
N PHE A 105 0.66 25.04 -5.06
CA PHE A 105 0.17 23.80 -4.43
C PHE A 105 0.34 23.77 -2.91
N ASN A 106 1.33 24.51 -2.39
CA ASN A 106 1.59 24.65 -0.95
C ASN A 106 1.64 23.30 -0.18
N PHE A 107 2.24 22.27 -0.78
CA PHE A 107 2.36 20.97 -0.15
C PHE A 107 3.46 20.94 0.93
N PRO A 108 3.31 20.16 2.00
CA PRO A 108 4.39 19.91 2.96
C PRO A 108 5.60 19.24 2.30
N ALA A 109 6.81 19.53 2.80
CA ALA A 109 8.06 19.00 2.25
C ALA A 109 8.09 17.45 2.17
N TYR A 110 7.49 16.74 3.12
CA TYR A 110 7.42 15.27 3.13
C TYR A 110 6.50 14.69 2.05
N VAL A 111 5.58 15.49 1.49
CA VAL A 111 4.74 15.12 0.34
C VAL A 111 5.46 15.42 -0.97
N MET A 112 6.17 16.55 -1.03
CA MET A 112 6.91 16.96 -2.24
C MET A 112 8.19 16.14 -2.45
N ARG A 113 8.77 15.58 -1.39
CA ARG A 113 10.02 14.80 -1.46
C ARG A 113 9.87 13.65 -2.46
N ASN A 114 10.85 13.50 -3.35
CA ASN A 114 10.87 12.47 -4.38
C ASN A 114 9.59 12.45 -5.24
N SER A 115 9.02 13.60 -5.60
CA SER A 115 7.89 13.71 -6.54
C SER A 115 8.35 13.91 -7.99
N GLY A 116 7.43 13.77 -8.96
CA GLY A 116 7.71 14.01 -10.38
C GLY A 116 8.71 13.00 -10.95
N GLU A 117 9.69 13.50 -11.71
CA GLU A 117 10.76 12.68 -12.31
C GLU A 117 11.51 11.82 -11.29
N GLN A 118 11.70 12.34 -10.07
CA GLN A 118 12.34 11.56 -9.01
C GLN A 118 11.46 10.38 -8.56
N MET A 119 10.14 10.56 -8.53
CA MET A 119 9.21 9.47 -8.23
C MET A 119 9.23 8.41 -9.33
N ILE A 120 9.25 8.84 -10.60
CA ILE A 120 9.29 7.97 -11.77
C ILE A 120 10.56 7.09 -11.71
N ALA A 121 11.74 7.70 -11.56
CA ALA A 121 13.00 6.96 -11.48
C ALA A 121 13.04 6.00 -10.29
N ARG A 122 12.48 6.42 -9.15
CA ARG A 122 12.41 5.60 -7.94
C ARG A 122 11.44 4.43 -8.08
N PHE A 123 10.31 4.64 -8.74
CA PHE A 123 9.32 3.60 -9.06
C PHE A 123 9.90 2.59 -10.04
N ASP A 124 10.63 3.03 -11.06
CA ASP A 124 11.35 2.14 -11.98
C ASP A 124 12.35 1.23 -11.25
N GLN A 125 13.14 1.80 -10.32
CA GLN A 125 14.02 1.01 -9.46
C GLN A 125 13.28 0.01 -8.55
N LEU A 126 12.02 0.26 -8.21
CA LEU A 126 11.19 -0.69 -7.48
C LEU A 126 10.74 -1.83 -8.40
N LEU A 127 10.29 -1.52 -9.63
CA LEU A 127 9.88 -2.53 -10.62
C LEU A 127 11.05 -3.46 -10.98
N GLN A 128 12.24 -2.91 -11.25
CA GLN A 128 13.45 -3.70 -11.50
C GLN A 128 13.79 -4.62 -10.32
N TYR A 129 13.53 -4.18 -9.09
CA TYR A 129 13.75 -5.01 -7.90
C TYR A 129 12.73 -6.16 -7.80
N ILE A 130 11.46 -5.90 -8.13
CA ILE A 130 10.39 -6.91 -8.19
C ILE A 130 10.74 -7.97 -9.24
N ASP A 131 11.17 -7.53 -10.42
CA ASP A 131 11.60 -8.41 -11.52
C ASP A 131 12.81 -9.28 -11.13
N LYS A 132 13.86 -8.67 -10.57
CA LYS A 132 15.04 -9.39 -10.05
C LYS A 132 14.69 -10.43 -8.98
N LYS A 133 13.60 -10.22 -8.23
CA LYS A 133 13.12 -11.17 -7.21
C LYS A 133 12.28 -12.31 -7.78
N GLY A 134 11.90 -12.24 -9.06
CA GLY A 134 10.99 -13.19 -9.69
C GLY A 134 9.57 -13.12 -9.12
N TRP A 135 9.17 -11.98 -8.53
CA TRP A 135 7.84 -11.81 -7.99
C TRP A 135 6.85 -11.43 -9.10
N LYS A 136 5.71 -12.11 -9.13
CA LYS A 136 4.62 -11.81 -10.07
C LYS A 136 3.86 -10.57 -9.60
N THR A 137 3.53 -9.69 -10.55
CA THR A 137 2.56 -8.61 -10.36
C THR A 137 1.21 -9.07 -10.89
N SER A 138 0.13 -8.74 -10.19
CA SER A 138 -1.22 -9.21 -10.51
C SER A 138 -2.28 -8.18 -10.11
N LEU A 139 -3.49 -8.36 -10.65
CA LEU A 139 -4.67 -7.60 -10.24
C LEU A 139 -5.24 -8.16 -8.94
N TYR A 140 -5.87 -7.32 -8.12
CA TYR A 140 -6.55 -7.77 -6.90
C TYR A 140 -7.53 -8.93 -7.13
N LYS A 141 -8.26 -8.89 -8.25
CA LYS A 141 -9.22 -9.93 -8.62
C LYS A 141 -8.56 -11.31 -8.78
N GLN A 142 -7.29 -11.38 -9.17
CA GLN A 142 -6.57 -12.66 -9.31
C GLN A 142 -6.24 -13.26 -7.94
N LEU A 143 -5.97 -12.44 -6.92
CA LEU A 143 -5.75 -12.91 -5.54
C LEU A 143 -7.00 -13.61 -4.96
N THR A 144 -8.20 -13.21 -5.40
CA THR A 144 -9.48 -13.68 -4.84
C THR A 144 -10.15 -14.81 -5.62
N ILE A 145 -9.74 -15.08 -6.86
CA ILE A 145 -10.30 -16.16 -7.70
C ILE A 145 -9.53 -17.47 -7.49
N GLU A 146 -8.27 -17.40 -7.09
CA GLU A 146 -7.38 -18.56 -6.92
C GLU A 146 -7.43 -19.16 -5.50
N ASN A 147 -8.25 -18.62 -4.59
CA ASN A 147 -8.40 -19.05 -3.19
C ASN A 147 -9.87 -19.08 -2.77
#